data_AF-A0A4Q4CKG1-F1
#
_entry.id   AF-A0A4Q4CKG1-F1
#
_cell.length_a   1.000
_cell.length_b   1.000
_cell.length_c   1.000
_cell.angle_alpha   90.00
_cell.angle_beta   90.00
_cell.angle_gamma   90.00
#
_symmetry.space_group_name_H-M   'P 1'
#
loop_
_entity.id
_entity.type
_entity.pdbx_description
1 polymer ?
#
loop_
_entity_poly.entity_id
_entity_poly.type
_entity_poly.pdbx_seq_one_letter_code
_entity_poly.pdbx_strand_id
1 'polypeptide(L)'
;MLLPRPAPNGGTAGLPQVLAPSDAARLRRIFSLQGRGDLAGAGAETARLADHRLLGHVLADRWQRADARPQAAEVQSWLGQYADHPDAPRLHAMLAALLPRGTALPAPPPDPDSLTPGLSLAPEERD
;
A
#
# COMPACT_ATOMS: atom_id res chain seq x y z
N MET A 1 -28.88 -11.44 -18.47
CA MET A 1 -28.30 -10.31 -17.70
C MET A 1 -26.81 -10.25 -18.01
N LEU A 2 -26.42 -9.47 -19.04
CA LEU A 2 -25.02 -9.28 -19.44
C LEU A 2 -24.48 -8.06 -18.69
N LEU A 3 -23.52 -8.27 -17.79
CA LEU A 3 -22.81 -7.18 -17.13
C LEU A 3 -21.85 -6.52 -18.14
N PRO A 4 -21.86 -5.18 -18.30
CA PRO A 4 -20.90 -4.48 -19.16
C PRO A 4 -19.46 -4.79 -18.74
N ARG A 5 -18.62 -5.12 -19.72
CA ARG A 5 -17.17 -5.28 -19.58
C ARG A 5 -16.56 -3.87 -19.39
N PRO A 6 -16.01 -3.51 -18.21
CA PRO A 6 -15.32 -2.24 -18.07
C PRO A 6 -14.09 -2.21 -18.99
N ALA A 7 -13.93 -1.11 -19.73
CA ALA A 7 -12.83 -0.88 -20.64
C ALA A 7 -11.48 -0.91 -19.90
N PRO A 8 -10.39 -1.39 -20.53
CA PRO A 8 -9.07 -1.25 -19.97
C PRO A 8 -8.66 0.23 -20.03
N ASN A 9 -8.55 0.85 -18.86
CA ASN A 9 -7.89 2.14 -18.64
C ASN A 9 -8.45 3.33 -19.45
N GLY A 10 -9.54 3.92 -18.94
CA GLY A 10 -10.00 5.25 -19.33
C GLY A 10 -10.57 5.96 -18.12
N GLY A 11 -9.72 6.62 -17.33
CA GLY A 11 -10.17 7.49 -16.24
C GLY A 11 -10.89 8.70 -16.83
N THR A 12 -12.11 8.98 -16.35
CA THR A 12 -12.75 10.29 -16.53
C THR A 12 -11.86 11.35 -15.88
N ALA A 13 -11.44 12.36 -16.66
CA ALA A 13 -10.60 13.45 -16.17
C ALA A 13 -11.24 14.09 -14.93
N GLY A 14 -10.53 14.02 -13.79
CA GLY A 14 -10.98 14.57 -12.51
C GLY A 14 -11.43 13.55 -11.46
N LEU A 15 -11.56 12.26 -11.78
CA LEU A 15 -11.88 11.21 -10.79
C LEU A 15 -10.70 10.25 -10.59
N PRO A 16 -10.50 9.72 -9.36
CA PRO A 16 -9.51 8.69 -9.12
C PRO A 16 -9.81 7.45 -9.97
N GLN A 17 -8.79 6.95 -10.66
CA GLN A 17 -8.93 5.80 -11.55
C GLN A 17 -9.20 4.54 -10.72
N VAL A 18 -10.28 3.83 -11.05
CA VAL A 18 -10.57 2.52 -10.44
C VAL A 18 -9.52 1.52 -10.90
N LEU A 19 -9.03 0.71 -9.95
CA LEU A 19 -8.03 -0.31 -10.23
C LEU A 19 -8.56 -1.31 -11.27
N ALA A 20 -7.68 -1.74 -12.19
CA ALA A 20 -8.02 -2.78 -13.15
C ALA A 20 -8.54 -4.04 -12.44
N PRO A 21 -9.64 -4.66 -12.92
CA PRO A 21 -10.26 -5.81 -12.23
C PRO A 21 -9.29 -6.98 -12.05
N SER A 22 -8.34 -7.14 -12.97
CA SER A 22 -7.27 -8.14 -12.91
C SER A 22 -6.32 -7.90 -11.73
N ASP A 23 -5.83 -6.66 -11.55
CA ASP A 23 -4.95 -6.33 -10.43
C ASP A 23 -5.70 -6.37 -9.10
N ALA A 24 -6.96 -5.94 -9.07
CA ALA A 24 -7.82 -6.06 -7.89
C ALA A 24 -8.06 -7.52 -7.48
N ALA A 25 -8.25 -8.43 -8.44
CA ALA A 25 -8.33 -9.87 -8.16
C ALA A 25 -7.00 -10.41 -7.63
N ARG A 26 -5.88 -9.93 -8.18
CA ARG A 26 -4.55 -10.36 -7.79
C ARG A 26 -4.18 -9.90 -6.38
N LEU A 27 -4.41 -8.63 -6.04
CA LEU A 27 -4.22 -8.09 -4.69
C LEU A 27 -4.98 -8.88 -3.63
N ARG A 28 -6.26 -9.17 -3.88
CA ARG A 28 -7.07 -10.01 -2.98
C ARG A 28 -6.43 -11.36 -2.73
N ARG A 29 -5.87 -11.98 -3.78
CA ARG A 29 -5.19 -13.27 -3.67
C ARG A 29 -3.87 -13.15 -2.90
N ILE A 30 -3.06 -12.13 -3.18
CA ILE A 30 -1.80 -11.85 -2.49
C ILE A 30 -2.05 -11.73 -0.97
N PHE A 31 -2.99 -10.88 -0.55
CA PHE A 31 -3.30 -10.70 0.87
C PHE A 31 -3.86 -11.97 1.52
N SER A 32 -4.63 -12.77 0.79
CA SER A 32 -5.11 -14.05 1.30
C SER A 32 -3.97 -15.06 1.51
N LEU A 33 -3.01 -15.11 0.59
CA LEU A 33 -1.84 -15.99 0.66
C LEU A 33 -0.91 -15.56 1.80
N GLN A 34 -0.62 -14.26 1.92
CA GLN A 34 0.11 -13.71 3.06
C GLN A 34 -0.62 -13.98 4.39
N GLY A 35 -1.96 -13.92 4.40
CA GLY A 35 -2.85 -14.34 5.48
C GLY A 35 -2.59 -15.75 6.02
N ARG A 36 -2.17 -16.65 5.14
CA ARG A 36 -1.95 -18.05 5.45
C ARG A 36 -0.47 -18.38 5.65
N GLY A 37 0.42 -17.39 5.56
CA GLY A 37 1.87 -17.58 5.59
C GLY A 37 2.47 -18.11 4.28
N ASP A 38 1.69 -18.22 3.18
CA ASP A 38 2.20 -18.64 1.88
C ASP A 38 2.86 -17.46 1.14
N LEU A 39 4.06 -17.10 1.60
CA LEU A 39 4.83 -15.98 1.06
C LEU A 39 5.36 -16.26 -0.35
N ALA A 40 5.60 -17.54 -0.70
CA ALA A 40 6.06 -17.93 -2.02
C ALA A 40 4.95 -17.73 -3.06
N GLY A 41 3.73 -18.23 -2.76
CA GLY A 41 2.55 -18.00 -3.59
C GLY A 41 2.21 -16.52 -3.71
N ALA A 42 2.29 -15.77 -2.61
CA ALA A 42 2.09 -14.33 -2.61
C ALA A 42 3.09 -13.63 -3.54
N GLY A 43 4.39 -13.95 -3.44
CA GLY A 43 5.43 -13.38 -4.31
C GLY A 43 5.21 -13.68 -5.79
N ALA A 44 4.76 -14.89 -6.13
CA ALA A 44 4.46 -15.28 -7.51
C ALA A 44 3.27 -14.48 -8.09
N GLU A 45 2.25 -14.19 -7.28
CA GLU A 45 1.17 -13.30 -7.69
C GLU A 45 1.65 -11.84 -7.74
N THR A 46 2.43 -11.36 -6.79
CA THR A 46 3.00 -10.00 -6.81
C THR A 46 3.78 -9.71 -8.10
N ALA A 47 4.56 -10.67 -8.60
CA ALA A 47 5.32 -10.54 -9.85
C ALA A 47 4.45 -10.36 -11.11
N ARG A 48 3.14 -10.62 -11.01
CA ARG A 48 2.19 -10.53 -12.12
C ARG A 48 1.29 -9.29 -12.03
N LEU A 49 1.49 -8.42 -11.05
CA LEU A 49 0.81 -7.13 -10.98
C LEU A 49 1.27 -6.26 -12.15
N ALA A 50 0.33 -5.62 -12.85
CA ALA A 50 0.67 -4.69 -13.92
C ALA A 50 1.08 -3.32 -13.35
N ASP A 51 0.38 -2.87 -12.32
CA ASP A 51 0.69 -1.62 -11.62
C ASP A 51 1.70 -1.85 -10.47
N HIS A 52 2.91 -1.32 -10.63
CA HIS A 52 4.00 -1.43 -9.66
C HIS A 52 3.78 -0.56 -8.42
N ARG A 53 2.86 0.42 -8.47
CA ARG A 53 2.50 1.24 -7.30
C ARG A 53 1.87 0.38 -6.19
N LEU A 54 1.24 -0.73 -6.58
CA LEU A 54 0.61 -1.68 -5.66
C LEU A 54 1.62 -2.48 -4.82
N LEU A 55 2.90 -2.52 -5.23
CA LEU A 55 3.94 -3.22 -4.49
C LEU A 55 4.17 -2.63 -3.10
N GLY A 56 4.05 -1.31 -2.96
CA GLY A 56 4.17 -0.60 -1.68
C GLY A 56 3.19 -1.16 -0.64
N HIS A 57 1.92 -1.27 -1.04
CA HIS A 57 0.84 -1.84 -0.21
C HIS A 57 1.09 -3.31 0.15
N VAL A 58 1.55 -4.12 -0.81
CA VAL A 58 1.78 -5.56 -0.59
C VAL A 58 2.91 -5.80 0.43
N LEU A 59 4.00 -5.02 0.34
CA LEU A 59 5.13 -5.12 1.26
C LEU A 59 4.78 -4.56 2.64
N ALA A 60 4.04 -3.45 2.69
CA ALA A 60 3.55 -2.89 3.95
C ALA A 60 2.67 -3.87 4.71
N ASP A 61 1.70 -4.51 4.05
CA ASP A 61 0.85 -5.54 4.66
C ASP A 61 1.70 -6.72 5.16
N ARG A 62 2.65 -7.19 4.35
CA ARG A 62 3.53 -8.31 4.71
C ARG A 62 4.21 -8.11 6.05
N TRP A 63 4.78 -6.92 6.27
CA TRP A 63 5.58 -6.66 7.47
C TRP A 63 4.77 -6.28 8.70
N GLN A 64 3.51 -5.90 8.53
CA GLN A 64 2.60 -5.62 9.64
C GLN A 64 1.98 -6.87 10.26
N ARG A 65 2.19 -8.05 9.66
CA ARG A 65 1.69 -9.34 10.16
C ARG A 65 2.49 -9.80 11.37
N ALA A 66 1.82 -10.50 12.30
CA ALA A 66 2.41 -10.95 13.56
C ALA A 66 3.56 -11.96 13.37
N ASP A 67 3.49 -12.76 12.30
CA ASP A 67 4.47 -13.76 11.88
C ASP A 67 5.62 -13.17 11.03
N ALA A 68 5.57 -11.89 10.70
CA ALA A 68 6.58 -11.25 9.89
C ALA A 68 7.91 -11.09 10.64
N ARG A 69 9.02 -11.32 9.92
CA ARG A 69 10.38 -11.02 10.39
C ARG A 69 11.06 -10.02 9.46
N PRO A 70 10.67 -8.73 9.51
CA PRO A 70 11.26 -7.70 8.67
C PRO A 70 12.73 -7.48 9.03
N GLN A 71 13.59 -7.38 8.01
CA GLN A 71 14.97 -6.93 8.21
C GLN A 71 15.04 -5.41 8.12
N ALA A 72 15.87 -4.78 8.96
CA ALA A 72 16.03 -3.32 8.97
C ALA A 72 16.40 -2.76 7.58
N ALA A 73 17.30 -3.44 6.85
CA ALA A 73 17.71 -3.03 5.51
C ALA A 73 16.56 -3.05 4.49
N GLU A 74 15.66 -4.04 4.56
CA GLU A 74 14.51 -4.14 3.66
C GLU A 74 13.50 -3.02 3.94
N VAL A 75 13.21 -2.76 5.22
CA VAL A 75 12.29 -1.68 5.62
C VAL A 75 12.87 -0.32 5.25
N GLN A 76 14.17 -0.12 5.43
CA GLN A 76 14.86 1.10 5.01
C GLN A 76 14.80 1.30 3.48
N SER A 77 15.01 0.24 2.70
CA SER A 77 14.90 0.30 1.24
C SER A 77 13.48 0.61 0.78
N TRP A 78 12.46 0.08 1.47
CA TRP A 78 11.07 0.39 1.18
C TRP A 78 10.73 1.83 1.55
N LEU A 79 11.19 2.35 2.69
CA LEU A 79 10.99 3.75 3.06
C LEU A 79 11.62 4.70 2.05
N GLY A 80 12.77 4.34 1.45
CA GLY A 80 13.38 5.12 0.38
C GLY A 80 12.56 5.16 -0.92
N GLN A 81 11.73 4.15 -1.18
CA GLN A 81 10.92 4.05 -2.40
C GLN A 81 9.46 4.48 -2.21
N TYR A 82 8.94 4.38 -1.00
CA TYR A 82 7.53 4.55 -0.66
C TYR A 82 7.35 5.50 0.55
N ALA A 83 8.18 6.54 0.66
CA ALA A 83 8.13 7.50 1.78
C ALA A 83 6.76 8.18 1.91
N ASP A 84 6.08 8.46 0.80
CA ASP A 84 4.75 9.10 0.77
C ASP A 84 3.59 8.11 1.00
N HIS A 85 3.89 6.85 1.33
CA HIS A 85 2.87 5.84 1.55
C HIS A 85 2.20 6.05 2.92
N PRO A 86 0.88 5.83 3.06
CA PRO A 86 0.18 6.02 4.34
C PRO A 86 0.74 5.16 5.49
N ASP A 87 1.24 3.96 5.18
CA ASP A 87 1.90 3.08 6.15
C ASP A 87 3.35 3.46 6.50
N ALA A 88 3.93 4.45 5.83
CA ALA A 88 5.34 4.81 6.01
C ALA A 88 5.68 5.23 7.45
N PRO A 89 4.86 6.03 8.17
CA PRO A 89 5.15 6.37 9.57
C PRO A 89 5.22 5.13 10.47
N ARG A 90 4.33 4.15 10.25
CA ARG A 90 4.31 2.89 11.00
C ARG A 90 5.56 2.05 10.71
N LEU A 91 5.96 1.98 9.44
CA LEU A 91 7.16 1.27 9.00
C LEU A 91 8.45 1.94 9.48
N HIS A 92 8.47 3.26 9.56
CA HIS A 92 9.57 4.03 10.15
C HIS A 92 9.73 3.76 11.65
N ALA A 93 8.62 3.74 12.41
CA ALA A 93 8.64 3.37 13.82
C ALA A 93 9.11 1.92 14.04
N MET A 94 8.69 0.99 13.18
CA MET A 94 9.18 -0.39 13.20
C MET A 94 10.69 -0.46 12.91
N LEU A 95 11.20 0.30 11.94
CA LEU A 95 12.63 0.39 11.66
C LEU A 95 13.42 0.90 12.88
N ALA A 96 12.91 1.92 13.57
CA ALA A 96 13.52 2.44 14.79
C ALA A 96 13.63 1.39 15.90
N ALA A 97 12.64 0.50 16.02
CA ALA A 97 12.65 -0.60 16.98
C ALA A 97 13.63 -1.73 16.60
N LEU A 98 13.89 -1.94 15.30
CA LEU A 98 14.82 -2.95 14.80
C LEU A 98 16.29 -2.52 14.92
N LEU A 99 16.57 -1.21 14.84
CA LEU A 99 17.93 -0.69 14.84
C LEU A 99 18.52 -0.62 16.27
N PRO A 100 19.83 -0.90 16.43
CA PRO A 100 20.48 -0.68 17.71
C PRO A 100 20.54 0.81 18.05
N ARG A 101 20.49 1.11 19.34
CA ARG A 101 20.51 2.48 19.86
C ARG A 101 21.73 3.23 19.31
N GLY A 102 21.51 4.40 18.71
CA GLY A 102 22.57 5.24 18.13
C GLY A 102 22.79 5.07 16.63
N THR A 103 22.05 4.17 15.96
CA THR A 103 22.07 4.10 14.49
C THR A 103 21.27 5.25 13.90
N ALA A 104 21.82 5.91 12.87
CA ALA A 104 21.12 6.97 12.16
C ALA A 104 19.86 6.40 11.47
N LEU A 105 18.70 6.98 11.80
CA LEU A 105 17.44 6.71 11.13
C LEU A 105 17.32 7.56 9.86
N PRO A 106 16.68 7.04 8.80
CA PRO A 106 16.29 7.88 7.67
C PRO A 106 15.34 8.99 8.14
N ALA A 107 15.27 10.08 7.36
CA ALA A 107 14.34 11.18 7.63
C ALA A 107 12.91 10.64 7.79
N PRO A 108 12.13 11.20 8.73
CA PRO A 108 10.75 10.77 8.93
C PRO A 108 9.95 10.99 7.63
N PRO A 109 9.06 10.06 7.27
CA PRO A 109 8.17 10.24 6.14
C PRO A 109 7.19 11.39 6.42
N PRO A 110 6.68 12.07 5.36
CA PRO A 110 5.68 13.12 5.52
C PRO A 110 4.40 12.58 6.16
N ASP A 111 3.77 13.38 7.03
CA ASP A 111 2.53 13.00 7.70
C ASP A 111 1.37 12.88 6.69
N PRO A 112 0.73 11.69 6.56
CA PRO A 112 -0.37 11.51 5.59
C PRO A 112 -1.60 12.34 5.93
N ASP A 113 -1.75 12.77 7.20
CA ASP A 113 -2.86 13.59 7.69
C ASP A 113 -2.86 15.03 7.10
N SER A 114 -1.72 15.46 6.54
CA SER A 114 -1.60 16.76 5.89
C SER A 114 -2.36 16.85 4.56
N LEU A 115 -2.92 15.75 4.04
CA LEU A 115 -3.62 15.68 2.75
C LEU A 115 -5.15 15.84 2.81
N THR A 116 -5.75 16.21 3.96
CA THR A 116 -7.21 16.47 4.02
C THR A 116 -7.63 17.69 4.84
N PRO A 117 -7.60 18.90 4.24
CA PRO A 117 -8.50 19.99 4.63
C PRO A 117 -9.59 20.28 3.58
N GLY A 118 -9.98 19.31 2.74
CA GLY A 118 -10.88 19.55 1.58
C GLY A 118 -12.09 18.62 1.42
N LEU A 119 -12.21 17.55 2.20
CA LEU A 119 -13.38 16.65 2.19
C LEU A 119 -14.41 17.05 3.25
N SER A 120 -14.58 18.35 3.49
CA SER A 120 -15.77 18.85 4.16
C SER A 120 -16.91 18.69 3.18
N LEU A 121 -17.59 17.54 3.25
CA LEU A 121 -18.89 17.30 2.64
C LEU A 121 -19.79 18.49 3.01
N ALA A 122 -20.01 19.40 2.07
CA ALA A 122 -20.93 20.51 2.26
C ALA A 122 -22.31 19.92 2.59
N PRO A 123 -22.97 20.33 3.69
CA PRO A 123 -24.36 19.98 3.89
C PRO A 123 -25.15 20.65 2.76
N GLU A 124 -25.65 19.86 1.84
CA GLU A 124 -26.59 20.31 0.82
C GLU A 124 -27.83 20.82 1.56
N GLU A 125 -27.96 22.16 1.59
CA GLU A 125 -29.15 22.82 2.13
C GLU A 125 -30.38 22.30 1.42
N ARG A 126 -31.29 21.73 2.20
CA ARG A 126 -32.67 21.47 1.76
C ARG A 126 -33.55 22.59 2.25
N ASP A 127 -33.97 23.43 1.31
CA ASP A 127 -35.15 24.30 1.40
C ASP A 127 -36.43 23.47 1.61
#